data_AF-A0A401K9I4-F1
#
_entry.id   AF-A0A401K9I4-F1
#
_cell.length_a   1.000
_cell.length_b   1.000
_cell.length_c   1.000
_cell.angle_alpha   90.00
_cell.angle_beta   90.00
_cell.angle_gamma   90.00
#
_symmetry.space_group_name_H-M   'P 1'
#
loop_
_entity.id
_entity.type
_entity.pdbx_description
1 polymer ?
#
loop_
_entity_poly.entity_id
_entity_poly.type
_entity_poly.pdbx_seq_one_letter_code
_entity_poly.pdbx_strand_id
1 'polypeptide(L)'
;MSDIARLLHRRLRKAEQRGSTLIEILISVVILLVALLGAAGMMVRSNQSEMESYQRVQALTLLQDMAARINANRQVATCYAVAGTTTTVGTGGTSAPSCTTGTAAQKATVSTDFSDWNKALLGNTETAASGAVALGTMIGARGCIDAVDPVNQIYRVTVVWQGVIKTVAPSLPCGSGNFGDETYRRAISVQVRMGVLS
;
A
#
# COMPACT_ATOMS: atom_id res chain seq x y z
N MET A 1 92.45 -17.56 17.84
CA MET A 1 92.24 -17.60 16.38
C MET A 1 91.66 -18.96 15.96
N SER A 2 90.40 -19.27 16.30
CA SER A 2 89.57 -20.23 15.55
C SER A 2 88.11 -20.23 16.01
N ASP A 3 87.63 -19.11 16.57
CA ASP A 3 86.19 -18.85 16.60
C ASP A 3 85.74 -18.53 15.17
N ILE A 4 84.50 -18.88 14.83
CA ILE A 4 83.80 -18.49 13.59
C ILE A 4 84.03 -19.44 12.39
N ALA A 5 84.00 -20.76 12.61
CA ALA A 5 83.64 -21.68 11.53
C ALA A 5 82.76 -22.81 12.07
N ARG A 6 81.55 -22.95 11.49
CA ARG A 6 80.56 -24.05 11.67
C ARG A 6 79.70 -23.85 12.94
N LEU A 7 78.44 -23.40 12.91
CA LEU A 7 77.27 -24.19 12.47
C LEU A 7 75.96 -23.39 12.71
N LEU A 8 75.80 -22.20 12.12
CA LEU A 8 74.48 -21.54 12.10
C LEU A 8 74.06 -21.15 10.68
N HIS A 9 74.24 -22.06 9.73
CA HIS A 9 73.44 -22.06 8.51
C HIS A 9 72.12 -22.78 8.79
N ARG A 10 71.24 -22.13 9.56
CA ARG A 10 69.83 -22.48 9.58
C ARG A 10 69.31 -22.12 8.19
N ARG A 11 69.34 -23.07 7.24
CA ARG A 11 68.73 -22.90 5.92
C ARG A 11 67.27 -22.53 6.17
N LEU A 12 66.95 -21.23 6.03
CA LEU A 12 65.57 -20.80 5.89
C LEU A 12 65.08 -21.48 4.61
N ARG A 13 64.30 -22.56 4.78
CA ARG A 13 63.59 -23.17 3.67
C ARG A 13 62.70 -22.06 3.09
N LYS A 14 63.06 -21.56 1.91
CA LYS A 14 62.19 -20.68 1.14
C LYS A 14 60.96 -21.52 0.80
N ALA A 15 59.84 -21.21 1.44
CA ALA A 15 58.58 -21.86 1.11
C ALA A 15 58.32 -21.57 -0.37
N GLU A 16 58.27 -22.61 -1.19
CA GLU A 16 57.90 -22.46 -2.59
C GLU A 16 56.47 -21.92 -2.65
N GLN A 17 56.30 -20.81 -3.33
CA GLN A 17 55.02 -20.15 -3.55
C GLN A 17 54.20 -21.04 -4.49
N ARG A 18 53.50 -22.02 -3.91
CA ARG A 18 52.51 -22.82 -4.62
C ARG A 18 51.41 -21.86 -5.09
N GLY A 19 50.99 -21.95 -6.35
CA GLY A 19 49.97 -21.09 -6.97
C GLY A 19 48.56 -21.20 -6.38
N SER A 20 48.42 -21.44 -5.08
CA SER A 20 47.15 -21.52 -4.35
C SER A 20 46.47 -20.16 -4.15
N THR A 21 47.16 -19.04 -4.39
CA THR A 21 46.59 -17.70 -4.23
C THR A 21 45.55 -17.37 -5.29
N LEU A 22 45.73 -17.85 -6.53
CA LEU A 22 44.78 -17.56 -7.62
C LEU A 22 43.46 -18.32 -7.41
N ILE A 23 43.52 -19.59 -6.99
CA ILE A 23 42.31 -20.37 -6.68
C ILE A 23 41.60 -19.85 -5.42
N GLU A 24 42.33 -19.36 -4.42
CA GLU A 24 41.77 -18.73 -3.21
C GLU A 24 41.02 -17.43 -3.53
N ILE A 25 41.58 -16.58 -4.39
CA ILE A 25 40.91 -15.36 -4.85
C ILE A 25 39.66 -15.71 -5.67
N LEU A 26 39.74 -16.72 -6.55
CA LEU A 26 38.59 -17.15 -7.35
C LEU A 26 37.45 -17.64 -6.45
N ILE A 27 37.76 -18.46 -5.43
CA ILE A 27 36.78 -18.92 -4.44
C ILE A 27 36.18 -17.74 -3.68
N SER A 28 37.02 -16.78 -3.25
CA SER A 28 36.56 -15.58 -2.55
C SER A 28 35.61 -14.74 -3.39
N VAL A 29 35.91 -14.54 -4.67
CA VAL A 29 35.04 -13.82 -5.62
C VAL A 29 33.73 -14.57 -5.80
N VAL A 30 33.74 -15.89 -5.95
CA VAL A 30 32.51 -16.69 -6.07
C VAL A 30 31.64 -16.54 -4.83
N ILE A 31 32.21 -16.62 -3.63
CA ILE A 31 31.46 -16.43 -2.37
C ILE A 31 30.86 -15.02 -2.31
N LEU A 32 31.63 -13.99 -2.66
CA LEU A 32 31.15 -12.61 -2.68
C LEU A 32 30.00 -12.41 -3.68
N LEU A 33 30.08 -12.99 -4.87
CA LEU A 33 29.01 -12.89 -5.86
C LEU A 33 27.71 -13.53 -5.35
N VAL A 34 27.78 -14.71 -4.73
CA VAL A 34 26.61 -15.37 -4.14
C VAL A 34 26.02 -14.52 -3.00
N ALA A 35 26.87 -13.95 -2.13
CA ALA A 35 26.42 -13.08 -1.05
C ALA A 35 25.72 -11.82 -1.56
N LEU A 36 26.28 -11.16 -2.58
CA LEU A 36 25.70 -9.94 -3.18
C LEU A 36 24.37 -10.22 -3.89
N LEU A 37 24.26 -11.35 -4.62
CA LEU A 37 22.99 -11.75 -5.24
C LEU A 37 21.91 -12.03 -4.19
N GLY A 38 22.28 -12.67 -3.07
CA GLY A 38 21.38 -12.87 -1.93
C GLY A 38 20.91 -11.54 -1.33
N ALA A 39 21.84 -10.60 -1.11
CA ALA A 39 21.54 -9.28 -0.57
C ALA A 39 20.64 -8.46 -1.51
N ALA A 40 20.90 -8.47 -2.82
CA ALA A 40 20.08 -7.80 -3.82
C ALA A 40 18.64 -8.35 -3.84
N GLY A 41 18.48 -9.67 -3.76
CA GLY A 41 17.15 -10.29 -3.67
C GLY A 41 16.37 -9.85 -2.42
N MET A 42 17.04 -9.74 -1.27
CA MET A 42 16.43 -9.22 -0.04
C MET A 42 16.07 -7.73 -0.16
N MET A 43 16.94 -6.91 -0.77
CA MET A 43 16.68 -5.49 -1.00
C MET A 43 15.41 -5.26 -1.84
N VAL A 44 15.19 -6.04 -2.89
CA VAL A 44 13.97 -5.95 -3.71
C VAL A 44 12.73 -6.27 -2.88
N ARG A 45 12.77 -7.34 -2.07
CA ARG A 45 11.64 -7.70 -1.20
C ARG A 45 11.36 -6.64 -0.14
N SER A 46 12.41 -6.03 0.41
CA SER A 46 12.28 -4.92 1.36
C SER A 46 11.55 -3.73 0.73
N ASN A 47 11.95 -3.33 -0.48
CA ASN A 47 11.28 -2.24 -1.21
C ASN A 47 9.80 -2.56 -1.50
N GLN A 48 9.47 -3.78 -1.92
CA GLN A 48 8.08 -4.19 -2.15
C GLN A 48 7.24 -4.12 -0.86
N SER A 49 7.79 -4.59 0.26
CA SER A 49 7.12 -4.52 1.56
C SER A 49 6.88 -3.08 2.02
N GLU A 50 7.84 -2.20 1.74
CA GLU A 50 7.74 -0.78 2.05
C GLU A 50 6.62 -0.11 1.23
N MET A 51 6.55 -0.38 -0.08
CA MET A 51 5.48 0.12 -0.94
C MET A 51 4.09 -0.33 -0.50
N GLU A 52 3.90 -1.61 -0.15
CA GLU A 52 2.63 -2.13 0.38
C GLU A 52 2.24 -1.44 1.69
N SER A 53 3.22 -1.17 2.55
CA SER A 53 3.00 -0.50 3.83
C SER A 53 2.56 0.95 3.63
N TYR A 54 3.22 1.69 2.73
CA TYR A 54 2.81 3.05 2.39
C TYR A 54 1.39 3.11 1.81
N GLN A 55 1.06 2.22 0.86
CA GLN A 55 -0.29 2.16 0.28
C GLN A 55 -1.35 1.88 1.36
N ARG A 56 -1.07 0.96 2.29
CA ARG A 56 -1.99 0.65 3.39
C ARG A 56 -2.22 1.85 4.32
N VAL A 57 -1.16 2.61 4.63
CA VAL A 57 -1.29 3.83 5.44
C VAL A 57 -2.10 4.88 4.70
N GLN A 58 -1.85 5.10 3.41
CA GLN A 58 -2.62 6.03 2.59
C GLN A 58 -4.10 5.62 2.51
N ALA A 59 -4.39 4.34 2.30
CA ALA A 59 -5.75 3.81 2.30
C ALA A 59 -6.46 4.06 3.64
N LEU A 60 -5.76 3.85 4.75
CA LEU A 60 -6.29 4.08 6.10
C LEU A 60 -6.61 5.56 6.31
N THR A 61 -5.74 6.48 5.88
CA THR A 61 -5.99 7.92 5.94
C THR A 61 -7.23 8.32 5.15
N LEU A 62 -7.37 7.83 3.90
CA LEU A 62 -8.55 8.12 3.06
C LEU A 62 -9.84 7.51 3.64
N LEU A 63 -9.74 6.34 4.25
CA LEU A 63 -10.85 5.69 4.91
C LEU A 63 -11.29 6.47 6.17
N GLN A 64 -10.34 6.93 6.98
CA GLN A 64 -10.61 7.72 8.17
C GLN A 64 -11.17 9.10 7.82
N ASP A 65 -10.66 9.74 6.76
CA ASP A 65 -11.18 11.01 6.24
C ASP A 65 -12.67 10.88 5.90
N MET A 66 -13.05 9.87 5.10
CA MET A 66 -14.46 9.66 4.77
C MET A 66 -15.31 9.30 6.00
N ALA A 67 -14.81 8.44 6.90
CA ALA A 67 -15.52 8.13 8.13
C ALA A 67 -15.75 9.38 9.00
N ALA A 68 -14.78 10.31 9.07
CA ALA A 68 -14.91 11.57 9.77
C ALA A 68 -15.93 12.50 9.10
N ARG A 69 -15.95 12.59 7.77
CA ARG A 69 -16.94 13.36 7.00
C ARG A 69 -18.38 12.89 7.25
N ILE A 70 -18.61 11.57 7.22
CA ILE A 70 -19.95 11.01 7.53
C ILE A 70 -20.35 11.35 8.98
N ASN A 71 -19.41 11.25 9.93
CA ASN A 71 -19.68 11.61 11.33
C ASN A 71 -19.99 13.11 11.51
N ALA A 72 -19.27 13.98 10.82
CA ALA A 72 -19.49 15.43 10.85
C ALA A 72 -20.88 15.81 10.30
N ASN A 73 -21.36 15.08 9.29
CA ASN A 73 -22.67 15.28 8.67
C ASN A 73 -23.69 14.17 9.05
N ARG A 74 -23.60 13.67 10.29
CA ARG A 74 -24.37 12.53 10.80
C ARG A 74 -25.90 12.62 10.66
N GLN A 75 -26.46 13.84 10.65
CA GLN A 75 -27.90 14.06 10.51
C GLN A 75 -28.45 13.61 9.14
N VAL A 76 -27.58 13.54 8.12
CA VAL A 76 -27.90 13.05 6.79
C VAL A 76 -27.02 11.85 6.40
N ALA A 77 -26.63 11.01 7.37
CA ALA A 77 -25.78 9.84 7.11
C ALA A 77 -26.37 8.88 6.05
N THR A 78 -27.71 8.82 5.95
CA THR A 78 -28.45 8.07 4.91
C THR A 78 -28.15 8.55 3.49
N CYS A 79 -27.61 9.77 3.34
CA CYS A 79 -27.19 10.30 2.05
C CYS A 79 -25.80 9.84 1.60
N TYR A 80 -25.01 9.20 2.47
CA TYR A 80 -23.73 8.63 2.08
C TYR A 80 -23.87 7.17 1.61
N ALA A 81 -24.93 6.47 2.05
CA ALA A 81 -25.17 5.08 1.65
C ALA A 81 -26.66 4.76 1.53
N VAL A 82 -27.03 4.11 0.43
CA VAL A 82 -28.40 3.65 0.19
C VAL A 82 -28.51 2.16 0.50
N ALA A 83 -29.59 1.76 1.16
CA ALA A 83 -29.86 0.36 1.46
C ALA A 83 -29.89 -0.47 0.16
N GLY A 84 -29.15 -1.59 0.14
CA GLY A 84 -29.09 -2.49 -1.00
C GLY A 84 -28.24 -2.02 -2.18
N THR A 85 -27.58 -0.85 -2.09
CA THR A 85 -26.68 -0.35 -3.14
C THR A 85 -25.33 0.05 -2.55
N THR A 86 -24.25 -0.39 -3.18
CA THR A 86 -22.89 0.06 -2.84
C THR A 86 -22.59 1.38 -3.54
N THR A 87 -22.55 2.47 -2.77
CA THR A 87 -22.02 3.74 -3.26
C THR A 87 -20.54 3.56 -3.57
N THR A 88 -20.07 3.90 -4.77
CA THR A 88 -18.66 3.76 -5.16
C THR A 88 -18.13 5.08 -5.72
N VAL A 89 -16.87 5.43 -5.41
CA VAL A 89 -16.12 6.54 -5.99
C VAL A 89 -14.69 6.14 -6.32
N GLY A 90 -13.97 6.99 -7.04
CA GLY A 90 -12.59 6.78 -7.44
C GLY A 90 -12.51 6.22 -8.87
N THR A 91 -11.64 5.25 -9.07
CA THR A 91 -11.46 4.63 -10.40
C THR A 91 -12.77 4.00 -10.85
N GLY A 92 -13.20 4.26 -12.09
CA GLY A 92 -14.51 3.80 -12.60
C GLY A 92 -15.69 4.73 -12.30
N GLY A 93 -15.44 5.88 -11.66
CA GLY A 93 -16.41 6.96 -11.50
C GLY A 93 -17.12 6.98 -10.15
N THR A 94 -18.04 7.95 -10.01
CA THR A 94 -18.82 8.20 -8.80
C THR A 94 -20.27 7.77 -9.01
N SER A 95 -20.75 6.82 -8.20
CA SER A 95 -22.15 6.43 -8.06
C SER A 95 -22.76 6.96 -6.76
N ALA A 96 -22.56 8.24 -6.48
CA ALA A 96 -23.10 8.88 -5.28
C ALA A 96 -24.63 8.92 -5.33
N PRO A 97 -25.33 8.54 -4.24
CA PRO A 97 -26.79 8.55 -4.21
C PRO A 97 -27.34 9.98 -4.13
N SER A 98 -28.56 10.18 -4.64
CA SER A 98 -29.27 11.45 -4.52
C SER A 98 -29.75 11.64 -3.08
N CYS A 99 -29.24 12.66 -2.39
CA CYS A 99 -29.67 13.02 -1.05
C CYS A 99 -31.01 13.79 -1.08
N THR A 100 -32.07 13.21 -0.54
CA THR A 100 -33.40 13.85 -0.46
C THR A 100 -33.72 14.40 0.93
N THR A 101 -32.91 14.08 1.94
CA THR A 101 -33.10 14.46 3.34
C THR A 101 -32.17 15.58 3.79
N GLY A 102 -32.59 16.35 4.79
CA GLY A 102 -31.77 17.42 5.41
C GLY A 102 -31.80 18.77 4.67
N THR A 103 -31.06 19.74 5.23
CA THR A 103 -30.99 21.11 4.73
C THR A 103 -30.24 21.20 3.39
N ALA A 104 -30.39 22.30 2.65
CA ALA A 104 -29.65 22.51 1.41
C ALA A 104 -28.12 22.48 1.63
N ALA A 105 -27.65 23.05 2.75
CA ALA A 105 -26.24 23.03 3.13
C ALA A 105 -25.73 21.61 3.36
N GLN A 106 -26.47 20.79 4.10
CA GLN A 106 -26.08 19.40 4.37
C GLN A 106 -25.99 18.57 3.09
N LYS A 107 -26.94 18.75 2.16
CA LYS A 107 -26.92 18.10 0.85
C LYS A 107 -25.71 18.52 0.02
N ALA A 108 -25.39 19.81 0.02
CA ALA A 108 -24.21 20.33 -0.66
C ALA A 108 -22.91 19.75 -0.07
N THR A 109 -22.81 19.64 1.26
CA THR A 109 -21.67 18.99 1.94
C THR A 109 -21.47 17.55 1.50
N VAL A 110 -22.54 16.74 1.39
CA VAL A 110 -22.42 15.35 0.89
C VAL A 110 -21.83 15.30 -0.52
N SER A 111 -22.30 16.17 -1.42
CA SER A 111 -21.77 16.23 -2.79
C SER A 111 -20.30 16.65 -2.82
N THR A 112 -19.91 17.60 -1.98
CA THR A 112 -18.52 18.05 -1.83
C THR A 112 -17.65 16.93 -1.28
N ASP A 113 -18.11 16.21 -0.25
CA ASP A 113 -17.37 15.10 0.36
C ASP A 113 -17.07 13.99 -0.63
N PHE A 114 -18.04 13.60 -1.46
CA PHE A 114 -17.80 12.62 -2.52
C PHE A 114 -16.83 13.13 -3.58
N SER A 115 -16.92 14.40 -3.96
CA SER A 115 -16.02 15.01 -4.95
C SER A 115 -14.57 15.06 -4.43
N ASP A 116 -14.39 15.49 -3.19
CA ASP A 116 -13.07 15.59 -2.56
C ASP A 116 -12.46 14.22 -2.31
N TRP A 117 -13.24 13.26 -1.81
CA TRP A 117 -12.77 11.90 -1.60
C TRP A 117 -12.44 11.20 -2.92
N ASN A 118 -13.25 11.41 -3.97
CA ASN A 118 -12.95 10.93 -5.31
C ASN A 118 -11.62 11.49 -5.84
N LYS A 119 -11.39 12.80 -5.71
CA LYS A 119 -10.11 13.42 -6.10
C LYS A 119 -8.94 12.83 -5.31
N ALA A 120 -9.10 12.67 -4.00
CA ALA A 120 -8.07 12.12 -3.13
C ALA A 120 -7.73 10.66 -3.45
N LEU A 121 -8.74 9.83 -3.77
CA LEU A 121 -8.55 8.44 -4.21
C LEU A 121 -7.82 8.35 -5.56
N LEU A 122 -8.14 9.24 -6.49
CA LEU A 122 -7.47 9.32 -7.79
C LEU A 122 -6.09 10.00 -7.71
N GLY A 123 -5.74 10.56 -6.55
CA GLY A 123 -4.55 11.40 -6.34
C GLY A 123 -4.52 12.67 -7.17
N ASN A 124 -5.69 13.14 -7.62
CA ASN A 124 -5.84 14.39 -8.36
C ASN A 124 -5.73 15.64 -7.47
N THR A 125 -5.27 15.49 -6.22
CA THR A 125 -4.96 16.61 -5.33
C THR A 125 -3.68 17.34 -5.74
N GLU A 126 -2.75 16.66 -6.44
CA GLU A 126 -1.59 17.26 -7.10
C GLU A 126 -1.52 16.76 -8.55
N THR A 127 -1.98 17.58 -9.50
CA THR A 127 -1.74 17.30 -10.92
C THR A 127 -0.24 17.45 -11.18
N ALA A 128 0.46 16.35 -11.47
CA ALA A 128 1.76 16.43 -12.11
C ALA A 128 1.60 17.28 -13.39
N ALA A 129 2.55 18.18 -13.66
CA ALA A 129 2.54 19.10 -14.81
C ALA A 129 2.42 18.41 -16.19
N SER A 130 2.47 17.07 -16.24
CA SER A 130 2.33 16.23 -17.43
C SER A 130 0.96 15.54 -17.59
N GLY A 131 -0.03 15.80 -16.73
CA GLY A 131 -1.44 15.47 -16.98
C GLY A 131 -1.80 13.99 -17.13
N ALA A 132 -0.92 13.03 -16.78
CA ALA A 132 -1.20 11.62 -17.05
C ALA A 132 -1.25 10.68 -15.84
N VAL A 133 -0.48 10.86 -14.76
CA VAL A 133 -0.56 9.98 -13.60
C VAL A 133 -0.07 10.72 -12.35
N ALA A 134 -0.88 10.76 -11.30
CA ALA A 134 -0.44 11.18 -9.99
C ALA A 134 0.58 10.15 -9.45
N LEU A 135 1.84 10.57 -9.31
CA LEU A 135 2.93 9.75 -8.81
C LEU A 135 2.66 9.37 -7.34
N GLY A 136 2.85 8.11 -6.97
CA GLY A 136 2.65 7.63 -5.60
C GLY A 136 1.19 7.34 -5.20
N THR A 137 0.29 7.19 -6.16
CA THR A 137 -1.10 6.83 -5.89
C THR A 137 -1.32 5.32 -5.81
N MET A 138 -2.30 4.95 -5.01
CA MET A 138 -2.86 3.61 -5.01
C MET A 138 -3.46 3.29 -6.38
N ILE A 139 -2.94 2.24 -7.04
CA ILE A 139 -3.38 1.84 -8.37
C ILE A 139 -4.84 1.38 -8.33
N GLY A 140 -5.67 1.95 -9.19
CA GLY A 140 -7.08 1.57 -9.31
C GLY A 140 -7.89 1.80 -8.04
N ALA A 141 -7.48 2.78 -7.21
CA ALA A 141 -8.11 3.05 -5.93
C ALA A 141 -9.60 3.37 -6.07
N ARG A 142 -10.41 2.77 -5.20
CA ARG A 142 -11.86 2.97 -5.13
C ARG A 142 -12.30 3.02 -3.68
N GLY A 143 -13.25 3.90 -3.42
CA GLY A 143 -13.91 4.03 -2.13
C GLY A 143 -15.34 3.54 -2.25
N CYS A 144 -15.80 2.69 -1.33
CA CYS A 144 -17.18 2.27 -1.26
C CYS A 144 -17.81 2.57 0.09
N ILE A 145 -19.11 2.86 0.07
CA ILE A 145 -19.91 3.02 1.28
C ILE A 145 -21.15 2.13 1.16
N ASP A 146 -21.30 1.20 2.10
CA ASP A 146 -22.45 0.29 2.19
C ASP A 146 -23.28 0.63 3.42
N ALA A 147 -24.61 0.57 3.30
CA ALA A 147 -25.50 0.51 4.46
C ALA A 147 -25.60 -0.94 4.95
N VAL A 148 -24.85 -1.27 6.01
CA VAL A 148 -24.81 -2.63 6.59
C VAL A 148 -26.07 -2.91 7.38
N ASP A 149 -26.48 -1.95 8.19
CA ASP A 149 -27.72 -1.99 8.94
C ASP A 149 -28.33 -0.58 8.90
N PRO A 150 -29.22 -0.30 7.92
CA PRO A 150 -29.83 1.01 7.78
C PRO A 150 -30.76 1.36 8.96
N VAL A 151 -31.28 0.36 9.68
CA VAL A 151 -32.16 0.56 10.84
C VAL A 151 -31.35 1.08 12.03
N ASN A 152 -30.19 0.47 12.28
CA ASN A 152 -29.27 0.88 13.34
C ASN A 152 -28.23 1.94 12.88
N GLN A 153 -28.41 2.49 11.67
CA GLN A 153 -27.52 3.48 11.05
C GLN A 153 -26.04 3.06 11.07
N ILE A 154 -25.78 1.78 10.74
CA ILE A 154 -24.44 1.23 10.61
C ILE A 154 -24.05 1.24 9.14
N TYR A 155 -23.01 2.00 8.84
CA TYR A 155 -22.44 2.14 7.51
C TYR A 155 -21.04 1.54 7.50
N ARG A 156 -20.64 0.92 6.39
CA ARG A 156 -19.28 0.44 6.20
C ARG A 156 -18.61 1.25 5.12
N VAL A 157 -17.53 1.93 5.49
CA VAL A 157 -16.63 2.59 4.54
C VAL A 157 -15.53 1.60 4.20
N THR A 158 -15.28 1.40 2.91
CA THR A 158 -14.25 0.51 2.40
C THR A 158 -13.38 1.26 1.40
N VAL A 159 -12.06 1.08 1.48
CA VAL A 159 -11.12 1.52 0.46
C VAL A 159 -10.44 0.29 -0.13
N VAL A 160 -10.41 0.20 -1.44
CA VAL A 160 -9.75 -0.88 -2.19
C VAL A 160 -8.78 -0.34 -3.22
N TRP A 161 -7.71 -1.07 -3.45
CA TRP A 161 -6.67 -0.74 -4.42
C TRP A 161 -5.94 -2.00 -4.89
N GLN A 162 -5.12 -1.86 -5.93
CA GLN A 162 -4.27 -2.93 -6.42
C GLN A 162 -2.93 -2.93 -5.68
N GLY A 163 -2.62 -4.03 -4.99
CA GLY A 163 -1.30 -4.29 -4.42
C GLY A 163 -0.28 -4.76 -5.46
N VAL A 164 0.97 -4.85 -5.05
CA VAL A 164 2.11 -5.28 -5.89
C VAL A 164 2.44 -6.76 -5.74
N ILE A 165 1.95 -7.42 -4.68
CA ILE A 165 2.09 -8.87 -4.47
C ILE A 165 0.74 -9.60 -4.48
N LYS A 166 0.73 -10.88 -4.82
CA LYS A 166 -0.48 -11.72 -4.72
C LYS A 166 -0.79 -12.06 -3.26
N THR A 167 -2.04 -11.92 -2.86
CA THR A 167 -2.59 -12.36 -1.58
C THR A 167 -3.94 -13.07 -1.79
N VAL A 168 -4.65 -13.38 -0.71
CA VAL A 168 -6.04 -13.82 -0.79
C VAL A 168 -6.93 -12.66 -1.22
N ALA A 169 -7.87 -12.93 -2.12
CA ALA A 169 -8.87 -11.95 -2.54
C ALA A 169 -9.79 -11.57 -1.36
N PRO A 170 -10.04 -10.28 -1.10
CA PRO A 170 -10.94 -9.85 -0.03
C PRO A 170 -12.38 -10.33 -0.27
N SER A 171 -13.08 -10.72 0.80
CA SER A 171 -14.51 -11.05 0.76
C SER A 171 -15.42 -9.82 0.68
N LEU A 172 -14.86 -8.61 0.79
CA LEU A 172 -15.60 -7.36 0.70
C LEU A 172 -16.07 -7.12 -0.75
N PRO A 173 -17.32 -6.67 -0.96
CA PRO A 173 -17.88 -6.50 -2.31
C PRO A 173 -17.26 -5.31 -3.07
N CYS A 174 -16.70 -4.35 -2.36
CA CYS A 174 -16.13 -3.14 -2.95
C CYS A 174 -15.06 -3.46 -4.01
N GLY A 175 -15.27 -2.95 -5.23
CA GLY A 175 -14.35 -3.13 -6.36
C GLY A 175 -14.17 -4.58 -6.83
N SER A 176 -15.08 -5.49 -6.49
CA SER A 176 -15.02 -6.88 -6.97
C SER A 176 -15.03 -6.93 -8.51
N GLY A 177 -14.15 -7.75 -9.09
CA GLY A 177 -14.05 -7.96 -10.54
C GLY A 177 -13.40 -6.80 -11.30
N ASN A 178 -12.88 -5.79 -10.61
CA ASN A 178 -12.30 -4.60 -11.23
C ASN A 178 -10.76 -4.58 -11.24
N PHE A 179 -10.11 -5.65 -10.75
CA PHE A 179 -8.65 -5.72 -10.61
C PHE A 179 -8.00 -6.83 -11.45
N GLY A 180 -8.76 -7.45 -12.38
CA GLY A 180 -8.29 -8.58 -13.17
C GLY A 180 -8.09 -9.81 -12.31
N ASP A 181 -6.86 -10.03 -11.84
CA ASP A 181 -6.56 -11.05 -10.83
C ASP A 181 -6.83 -10.49 -9.43
N GLU A 182 -7.95 -10.94 -8.85
CA GLU A 182 -8.45 -10.50 -7.55
C GLU A 182 -7.50 -10.78 -6.39
N THR A 183 -6.46 -11.61 -6.57
CA THR A 183 -5.39 -11.80 -5.58
C THR A 183 -4.52 -10.56 -5.37
N TYR A 184 -4.54 -9.60 -6.31
CA TYR A 184 -3.90 -8.30 -6.12
C TYR A 184 -4.81 -7.28 -5.41
N ARG A 185 -6.11 -7.55 -5.27
CA ARG A 185 -7.02 -6.58 -4.62
C ARG A 185 -6.71 -6.51 -3.12
N ARG A 186 -6.41 -5.31 -2.65
CA ARG A 186 -6.33 -4.97 -1.23
C ARG A 186 -7.63 -4.29 -0.81
N ALA A 187 -8.03 -4.51 0.43
CA ALA A 187 -9.19 -3.86 1.01
C ALA A 187 -8.95 -3.55 2.48
N ILE A 188 -9.41 -2.37 2.90
CA ILE A 188 -9.53 -2.00 4.30
C ILE A 188 -10.92 -1.41 4.52
N SER A 189 -11.56 -1.76 5.63
CA SER A 189 -12.91 -1.29 5.94
C SER A 189 -13.07 -0.92 7.40
N VAL A 190 -13.92 0.06 7.68
CA VAL A 190 -14.39 0.41 9.02
C VAL A 190 -15.91 0.51 9.02
N GLN A 191 -16.53 0.15 10.14
CA GLN A 191 -17.93 0.43 10.37
C GLN A 191 -18.08 1.71 11.18
N VAL A 192 -18.96 2.59 10.71
CA VAL A 192 -19.37 3.81 11.38
C VAL A 192 -20.82 3.64 11.81
N ARG A 193 -21.08 3.78 13.11
CA ARG A 193 -22.43 3.72 13.66
C ARG A 193 -22.86 5.12 14.10
N MET A 194 -23.99 5.58 13.60
CA MET A 194 -24.57 6.85 14.05
C MET A 194 -25.40 6.61 15.31
N GLY A 195 -25.03 7.26 16.41
CA GLY A 195 -25.89 7.31 17.59
C GLY A 195 -27.06 8.26 17.36
N VAL A 196 -28.28 7.87 17.70
CA VAL A 196 -29.43 8.79 17.71
C VAL A 196 -29.25 9.80 18.84
N LEU A 197 -29.31 11.10 18.54
CA LEU A 197 -29.43 12.12 19.59
C LEU A 197 -30.93 12.20 19.91
N SER A 198 -31.33 11.57 21.01
CA SER A 198 -32.64 11.79 21.64
C SER A 198 -32.68 13.16 22.30
#